data_AF-A0A946P6Y2-F1
#
_entry.id   AF-A0A946P6Y2-F1
#
_cell.length_a   1.000
_cell.length_b   1.000
_cell.length_c   1.000
_cell.angle_alpha   90.00
_cell.angle_beta   90.00
_cell.angle_gamma   90.00
#
_symmetry.space_group_name_H-M   'P 1'
#
loop_
_entity.id
_entity.type
_entity.pdbx_description
1 polymer ?
#
loop_
_entity_poly.entity_id
_entity_poly.type
_entity_poly.pdbx_seq_one_letter_code
_entity_poly.pdbx_strand_id
1 'polypeptide(L)'
;MDRDYDVIVIGSGAAGLSAAVAAADEGASVLIVEGDKQVGGSSRLSGGHFYAAGTSVQEEAGVVGDTPGAMFEHYMTLNQWLVDPAVVRQYCDQSAPTFEWVKNLGVKFAKEGVYPSGVGSTPRGHQPEGGGQEVVNVLDGHRSHKGVEIVLNSRVSALLTDEDGRVNGISIGDDQATCGAVIMATGGFGANPEMIAKYYPQAHATEDWRWYIGSDGAQGDGITLGESVGAALDGHDRGLLLVTP
;
A
#
# COMPACT_ATOMS: atom_id res chain seq x y z
N MET A 1 -13.49 -12.99 24.43
CA MET A 1 -12.32 -13.89 24.43
C MET A 1 -11.10 -13.03 24.71
N ASP A 2 -10.13 -13.56 25.44
CA ASP A 2 -8.83 -12.92 25.55
C ASP A 2 -8.21 -12.88 24.15
N ARG A 3 -7.55 -11.76 23.79
CA ARG A 3 -6.90 -11.60 22.48
C ARG A 3 -5.49 -11.08 22.69
N ASP A 4 -4.55 -11.59 21.90
CA ASP A 4 -3.14 -11.20 22.03
C ASP A 4 -2.91 -9.75 21.58
N TYR A 5 -3.58 -9.34 20.49
CA TYR A 5 -3.51 -8.00 19.91
C TYR A 5 -4.88 -7.44 19.54
N ASP A 6 -5.02 -6.13 19.49
CA ASP A 6 -6.22 -5.51 18.92
C ASP A 6 -6.22 -5.63 17.40
N VAL A 7 -5.07 -5.39 16.77
CA VAL A 7 -4.88 -5.43 15.32
C VAL A 7 -3.61 -6.19 14.96
N ILE A 8 -3.71 -7.11 13.99
CA ILE A 8 -2.56 -7.71 13.33
C ILE A 8 -2.48 -7.18 11.90
N VAL A 9 -1.32 -6.67 11.50
CA VAL A 9 -1.04 -6.19 10.14
C VAL A 9 -0.11 -7.16 9.44
N ILE A 10 -0.51 -7.65 8.26
CA ILE A 10 0.31 -8.56 7.45
C ILE A 10 1.02 -7.75 6.36
N GLY A 11 2.34 -7.67 6.47
CA GLY A 11 3.22 -6.91 5.56
C GLY A 11 3.65 -5.56 6.12
N SER A 12 4.93 -5.22 5.93
CA SER A 12 5.56 -3.99 6.44
C SER A 12 5.98 -3.02 5.32
N GLY A 13 5.26 -3.04 4.20
CA GLY A 13 5.33 -1.97 3.19
C GLY A 13 4.74 -0.66 3.71
N ALA A 14 4.76 0.41 2.90
CA ALA A 14 4.23 1.71 3.31
C ALA A 14 2.76 1.63 3.79
N ALA A 15 1.93 0.81 3.14
CA ALA A 15 0.54 0.60 3.56
C ALA A 15 0.44 -0.04 4.95
N GLY A 16 1.21 -1.10 5.22
CA GLY A 16 1.17 -1.81 6.49
C GLY A 16 1.75 -1.00 7.65
N LEU A 17 2.89 -0.34 7.42
CA LEU A 17 3.46 0.59 8.40
C LEU A 17 2.51 1.76 8.69
N SER A 18 1.87 2.33 7.66
CA SER A 18 0.91 3.41 7.86
C SER A 18 -0.31 2.96 8.66
N ALA A 19 -0.87 1.79 8.33
CA ALA A 19 -1.99 1.21 9.06
C ALA A 19 -1.64 0.96 10.54
N ALA A 20 -0.45 0.45 10.80
CA ALA A 20 0.00 0.16 12.14
C ALA A 20 0.23 1.44 12.97
N VAL A 21 0.85 2.48 12.39
CA VAL A 21 1.01 3.78 13.05
C VAL A 21 -0.34 4.41 13.35
N ALA A 22 -1.26 4.41 12.37
CA ALA A 22 -2.60 4.99 12.55
C ALA A 22 -3.43 4.23 13.61
N ALA A 23 -3.38 2.90 13.63
CA ALA A 23 -4.06 2.10 14.65
C ALA A 23 -3.48 2.36 16.06
N ALA A 24 -2.15 2.48 16.17
CA ALA A 24 -1.49 2.79 17.43
C ALA A 24 -1.77 4.23 17.92
N ASP A 25 -1.97 5.19 17.00
CA ASP A 25 -2.43 6.55 17.34
C ASP A 25 -3.80 6.55 18.03
N GLU A 26 -4.66 5.58 17.68
CA GLU A 26 -5.96 5.34 18.33
C GLU A 26 -5.85 4.45 19.59
N GLY A 27 -4.63 4.12 20.02
CA GLY A 27 -4.37 3.35 21.25
C GLY A 27 -4.51 1.84 21.11
N ALA A 28 -4.60 1.30 19.89
CA ALA A 28 -4.64 -0.15 19.66
C ALA A 28 -3.26 -0.80 19.94
N SER A 29 -3.27 -2.00 20.53
CA SER A 29 -2.12 -2.90 20.49
C SER A 29 -1.99 -3.53 19.11
N VAL A 30 -0.81 -3.38 18.50
CA VAL A 30 -0.58 -3.77 17.10
C VAL A 30 0.65 -4.66 16.96
N LEU A 31 0.49 -5.74 16.20
CA LEU A 31 1.58 -6.58 15.71
C LEU A 31 1.67 -6.47 14.19
N ILE A 32 2.87 -6.25 13.65
CA ILE A 32 3.17 -6.40 12.22
C ILE A 32 3.89 -7.72 11.99
N VAL A 33 3.46 -8.48 10.98
CA VAL A 33 4.13 -9.71 10.54
C VAL A 33 4.65 -9.52 9.13
N GLU A 34 5.97 -9.65 8.95
CA GLU A 34 6.68 -9.44 7.68
C GLU A 34 7.39 -10.73 7.25
N GLY A 35 7.14 -11.14 6.00
CA GLY A 35 7.72 -12.34 5.42
C GLY A 35 9.20 -12.21 5.07
N ASP A 36 9.67 -10.98 4.78
CA ASP A 36 11.06 -10.70 4.44
C ASP A 36 11.94 -10.44 5.69
N LYS A 37 13.26 -10.41 5.51
CA LYS A 37 14.26 -10.17 6.56
C LYS A 37 14.36 -8.70 6.99
N GLN A 38 13.67 -7.81 6.29
CA GLN A 38 13.70 -6.38 6.54
C GLN A 38 12.38 -5.73 6.16
N VAL A 39 12.11 -4.55 6.71
CA VAL A 39 10.91 -3.78 6.42
C VAL A 39 10.90 -3.17 5.02
N GLY A 40 9.69 -2.87 4.53
CA GLY A 40 9.47 -1.94 3.43
C GLY A 40 9.07 -2.54 2.09
N GLY A 41 9.22 -3.86 1.87
CA GLY A 41 8.77 -4.53 0.64
C GLY A 41 9.17 -3.80 -0.65
N SER A 42 8.24 -3.65 -1.60
CA SER A 42 8.47 -2.83 -2.81
C SER A 42 8.49 -1.33 -2.52
N SER A 43 7.89 -0.87 -1.41
CA SER A 43 7.85 0.56 -1.08
C SER A 43 9.24 1.15 -0.88
N ARG A 44 10.17 0.41 -0.25
CA ARG A 44 11.55 0.85 -0.05
C ARG A 44 12.36 1.00 -1.35
N LEU A 45 11.98 0.24 -2.39
CA LEU A 45 12.63 0.27 -3.70
C LEU A 45 12.08 1.38 -4.61
N SER A 46 10.93 1.95 -4.23
CA SER A 46 10.26 2.97 -5.03
C SER A 46 10.94 4.34 -4.93
N GLY A 47 10.64 5.23 -5.89
CA GLY A 47 10.96 6.66 -5.75
C GLY A 47 10.16 7.38 -4.66
N GLY A 48 9.18 6.72 -4.05
CA GLY A 48 8.38 7.26 -2.94
C GLY A 48 7.40 8.37 -3.33
N HIS A 49 7.18 8.60 -4.62
CA HIS A 49 6.37 9.74 -5.07
C HIS A 49 4.92 9.67 -4.59
N PHE A 50 4.40 10.79 -4.09
CA PHE A 50 3.02 10.95 -3.67
C PHE A 50 2.23 11.72 -4.73
N TYR A 51 1.14 11.13 -5.23
CA TYR A 51 0.22 11.80 -6.14
C TYR A 51 -0.98 12.31 -5.34
N ALA A 52 -1.11 13.63 -5.21
CA ALA A 52 -2.12 14.28 -4.37
C ALA A 52 -2.51 15.67 -4.93
N ALA A 53 -3.69 16.15 -4.56
CA ALA A 53 -4.22 17.44 -5.00
C ALA A 53 -4.72 18.28 -3.82
N GLY A 54 -4.44 19.59 -3.85
CA GLY A 54 -4.75 20.53 -2.78
C GLY A 54 -3.80 20.42 -1.59
N THR A 55 -2.52 20.12 -1.81
CA THR A 55 -1.53 20.02 -0.73
C THR A 55 -0.91 21.37 -0.39
N SER A 56 -0.40 21.51 0.84
CA SER A 56 0.36 22.71 1.24
C SER A 56 1.62 22.93 0.38
N VAL A 57 2.26 21.84 -0.07
CA VAL A 57 3.49 21.91 -0.87
C VAL A 57 3.19 22.31 -2.32
N GLN A 58 2.01 21.97 -2.86
CA GLN A 58 1.53 22.53 -4.13
C GLN A 58 1.38 24.06 -4.04
N GLU A 59 0.77 24.56 -2.96
CA GLU A 59 0.61 26.00 -2.75
C GLU A 59 1.97 26.72 -2.64
N GLU A 60 2.92 26.15 -1.88
CA GLU A 60 4.30 26.65 -1.78
C GLU A 60 5.03 26.69 -3.14
N ALA A 61 4.73 25.74 -4.02
CA ALA A 61 5.24 25.67 -5.39
C ALA A 61 4.51 26.61 -6.37
N GLY A 62 3.48 27.34 -5.91
CA GLY A 62 2.66 28.23 -6.74
C GLY A 62 1.56 27.54 -7.54
N VAL A 63 1.29 26.26 -7.26
CA VAL A 63 0.18 25.50 -7.85
C VAL A 63 -1.05 25.68 -6.98
N VAL A 64 -1.87 26.67 -7.31
CA VAL A 64 -3.05 27.06 -6.53
C VAL A 64 -4.36 26.58 -7.17
N GLY A 65 -5.33 26.21 -6.33
CA GLY A 65 -6.69 25.88 -6.77
C GLY A 65 -6.88 24.47 -7.35
N ASP A 66 -5.89 23.58 -7.22
CA ASP A 66 -6.07 22.16 -7.52
C ASP A 66 -6.96 21.49 -6.46
N THR A 67 -7.77 20.52 -6.87
CA THR A 67 -8.78 19.91 -6.00
C THR A 67 -8.84 18.40 -6.15
N PRO A 68 -9.30 17.67 -5.10
CA PRO A 68 -9.64 16.25 -5.20
C PRO A 68 -10.64 15.94 -6.33
N GLY A 69 -11.58 16.86 -6.60
CA GLY A 69 -12.52 16.76 -7.73
C GLY A 69 -11.82 16.74 -9.08
N ALA A 70 -10.94 17.72 -9.33
CA ALA A 70 -10.16 17.79 -10.57
C ALA A 70 -9.22 16.60 -10.74
N MET A 71 -8.60 16.13 -9.64
CA MET A 71 -7.79 14.91 -9.62
C MET A 71 -8.63 13.67 -9.96
N PHE A 72 -9.83 13.53 -9.39
CA PHE A 72 -10.75 12.43 -9.67
C PHE A 72 -11.15 12.38 -11.15
N GLU A 73 -11.61 13.50 -11.70
CA GLU A 73 -11.99 13.60 -13.13
C GLU A 73 -10.83 13.21 -14.05
N HIS A 74 -9.63 13.71 -13.75
CA HIS A 74 -8.42 13.38 -14.50
C HIS A 74 -8.08 11.89 -14.40
N TYR A 75 -8.05 11.34 -13.18
CA TYR A 75 -7.67 9.94 -12.92
C TYR A 75 -8.66 8.96 -13.58
N MET A 76 -9.95 9.21 -13.46
CA MET A 76 -10.99 8.40 -14.11
C MET A 76 -10.88 8.47 -15.63
N THR A 77 -10.68 9.66 -16.19
CA THR A 77 -10.53 9.85 -17.64
C THR A 77 -9.28 9.14 -18.18
N LEU A 78 -8.14 9.27 -17.48
CA LEU A 78 -6.89 8.61 -17.86
C LEU A 78 -7.04 7.09 -17.90
N ASN A 79 -7.80 6.52 -16.95
CA ASN A 79 -8.10 5.09 -16.89
C ASN A 79 -9.32 4.68 -17.71
N GLN A 80 -9.79 5.54 -18.63
CA GLN A 80 -10.95 5.27 -19.50
C GLN A 80 -12.21 4.85 -18.74
N TRP A 81 -12.36 5.29 -17.49
CA TRP A 81 -13.44 4.91 -16.59
C TRP A 81 -13.54 3.40 -16.29
N LEU A 82 -12.43 2.67 -16.44
CA LEU A 82 -12.37 1.21 -16.21
C LEU A 82 -11.98 0.80 -14.78
N VAL A 83 -11.71 1.77 -13.91
CA VAL A 83 -11.39 1.58 -12.48
C VAL A 83 -12.61 1.92 -11.62
N ASP A 84 -12.73 1.33 -10.43
CA ASP A 84 -13.87 1.58 -9.55
C ASP A 84 -13.91 3.06 -9.09
N PRO A 85 -14.97 3.81 -9.45
CA PRO A 85 -15.08 5.22 -9.09
C PRO A 85 -15.16 5.46 -7.58
N ALA A 86 -15.75 4.55 -6.79
CA ALA A 86 -15.84 4.72 -5.34
C ALA A 86 -14.46 4.66 -4.68
N VAL A 87 -13.61 3.72 -5.14
CA VAL A 87 -12.22 3.60 -4.67
C VAL A 87 -11.40 4.82 -5.08
N VAL A 88 -11.50 5.25 -6.34
CA VAL A 88 -10.76 6.43 -6.83
C VAL A 88 -11.23 7.71 -6.13
N ARG A 89 -12.54 7.85 -5.88
CA ARG A 89 -13.11 9.00 -5.15
C ARG A 89 -12.51 9.10 -3.75
N GLN A 90 -12.53 7.99 -3.00
CA GLN A 90 -11.93 7.92 -1.66
C GLN A 90 -10.43 8.23 -1.71
N TYR A 91 -9.68 7.65 -2.65
CA TYR A 91 -8.26 7.94 -2.83
C TYR A 91 -8.01 9.45 -3.06
N CYS A 92 -8.76 10.07 -3.97
CA CYS A 92 -8.58 11.50 -4.27
C CYS A 92 -8.96 12.38 -3.08
N ASP A 93 -10.05 12.08 -2.38
CA ASP A 93 -10.48 12.83 -1.17
C ASP A 93 -9.47 12.73 -0.03
N GLN A 94 -8.85 11.56 0.16
CA GLN A 94 -7.87 11.34 1.21
C GLN A 94 -6.44 11.76 0.81
N SER A 95 -6.18 12.06 -0.47
CA SER A 95 -4.82 12.30 -0.96
C SER A 95 -4.08 13.42 -0.24
N ALA A 96 -4.67 14.61 -0.09
CA ALA A 96 -4.07 15.72 0.65
C ALA A 96 -4.00 15.47 2.17
N PRO A 97 -5.06 15.03 2.86
CA PRO A 97 -4.97 14.67 4.28
C PRO A 97 -3.86 13.65 4.58
N THR A 98 -3.75 12.58 3.78
CA THR A 98 -2.69 11.58 3.94
C THR A 98 -1.32 12.16 3.63
N PHE A 99 -1.19 13.00 2.60
CA PHE A 99 0.08 13.68 2.30
C PHE A 99 0.56 14.55 3.47
N GLU A 100 -0.33 15.37 4.03
CA GLU A 100 0.01 16.22 5.19
C GLU A 100 0.33 15.37 6.42
N TRP A 101 -0.37 14.28 6.65
CA TRP A 101 -0.05 13.35 7.73
C TRP A 101 1.37 12.77 7.58
N VAL A 102 1.72 12.23 6.41
CA VAL A 102 3.07 11.70 6.15
C VAL A 102 4.14 12.80 6.26
N LYS A 103 3.86 14.02 5.78
CA LYS A 103 4.75 15.18 5.96
C LYS A 103 4.96 15.51 7.43
N ASN A 104 3.90 15.50 8.24
CA ASN A 104 3.94 15.78 9.67
C ASN A 104 4.65 14.69 10.48
N LEU A 105 4.67 13.45 9.99
CA LEU A 105 5.53 12.40 10.55
C LEU A 105 7.03 12.67 10.29
N GLY A 106 7.36 13.55 9.36
CA GLY A 106 8.74 13.99 9.12
C GLY A 106 9.30 13.61 7.76
N VAL A 107 8.49 13.02 6.86
CA VAL A 107 8.89 12.87 5.46
C VAL A 107 8.98 14.26 4.84
N LYS A 108 10.12 14.57 4.23
CA LYS A 108 10.38 15.88 3.65
C LYS A 108 9.98 15.93 2.19
N PHE A 109 9.24 16.98 1.83
CA PHE A 109 8.87 17.29 0.47
C PHE A 109 9.26 18.74 0.18
N ALA A 110 10.16 18.93 -0.77
CA ALA A 110 10.53 20.26 -1.25
C ALA A 110 9.55 20.72 -2.34
N LYS A 111 9.25 22.02 -2.40
CA LYS A 111 8.39 22.60 -3.45
C LYS A 111 8.97 22.40 -4.85
N GLU A 112 10.30 22.36 -4.97
CA GLU A 112 11.01 22.05 -6.23
C GLU A 112 10.78 20.60 -6.69
N GLY A 113 10.34 19.72 -5.78
CA GLY A 113 9.95 18.34 -6.04
C GLY A 113 8.48 18.17 -6.44
N VAL A 114 7.75 19.26 -6.69
CA VAL A 114 6.38 19.24 -7.23
C VAL A 114 6.44 19.24 -8.76
N TYR A 115 5.84 18.24 -9.40
CA TYR A 115 5.96 18.05 -10.85
C TYR A 115 4.68 17.47 -11.50
N PRO A 116 4.46 17.71 -12.80
CA PRO A 116 3.43 17.00 -13.56
C PRO A 116 3.81 15.52 -13.70
N SER A 117 3.00 14.63 -13.14
CA SER A 117 3.25 13.18 -13.18
C SER A 117 2.51 12.51 -14.34
N GLY A 118 3.18 11.60 -15.04
CA GLY A 118 2.64 10.90 -16.20
C GLY A 118 2.33 11.86 -17.35
N VAL A 119 1.11 11.77 -17.89
CA VAL A 119 0.64 12.59 -19.02
C VAL A 119 -0.22 13.79 -18.58
N GLY A 120 -0.35 14.03 -17.28
CA GLY A 120 -1.11 15.15 -16.73
C GLY A 120 -0.31 16.46 -16.79
N SER A 121 -1.00 17.59 -17.02
CA SER A 121 -0.39 18.93 -17.04
C SER A 121 -0.38 19.63 -15.68
N THR A 122 -1.29 19.26 -14.78
CA THR A 122 -1.33 19.82 -13.41
C THR A 122 -0.25 19.14 -12.55
N PRO A 123 0.66 19.91 -11.93
CA PRO A 123 1.68 19.34 -11.05
C PRO A 123 1.05 18.77 -9.77
N ARG A 124 0.96 17.43 -9.70
CA ARG A 124 0.38 16.66 -8.57
C ARG A 124 1.33 15.60 -8.02
N GLY A 125 2.46 15.37 -8.68
CA GLY A 125 3.51 14.49 -8.19
C GLY A 125 4.35 15.23 -7.16
N HIS A 126 4.56 14.62 -6.00
CA HIS A 126 5.41 15.12 -4.93
C HIS A 126 6.55 14.13 -4.73
N GLN A 127 7.78 14.57 -4.98
CA GLN A 127 8.96 13.76 -4.72
C GLN A 127 9.40 13.92 -3.26
N PRO A 128 9.48 12.82 -2.47
CA PRO A 128 10.09 12.89 -1.16
C PRO A 128 11.62 12.97 -1.28
N GLU A 129 12.26 13.68 -0.34
CA GLU A 129 13.70 13.56 -0.14
C GLU A 129 14.03 12.13 0.33
N GLY A 130 15.07 11.51 -0.25
CA GLY A 130 15.50 10.15 0.12
C GLY A 130 14.65 9.00 -0.47
N GLY A 131 13.63 9.31 -1.27
CA GLY A 131 12.85 8.31 -1.99
C GLY A 131 11.98 7.43 -1.10
N GLY A 132 11.52 6.29 -1.62
CA GLY A 132 10.63 5.38 -0.89
C GLY A 132 11.26 4.75 0.34
N GLN A 133 12.59 4.56 0.34
CA GLN A 133 13.31 4.08 1.52
C GLN A 133 13.17 5.04 2.70
N GLU A 134 13.23 6.36 2.47
CA GLU A 134 13.10 7.33 3.56
C GLU A 134 11.67 7.41 4.10
N VAL A 135 10.66 7.27 3.23
CA VAL A 135 9.26 7.14 3.67
C VAL A 135 9.10 5.93 4.60
N VAL A 136 9.69 4.79 4.23
CA VAL A 136 9.69 3.58 5.07
C VAL A 136 10.42 3.83 6.40
N ASN A 137 11.60 4.48 6.38
CA ASN A 137 12.36 4.77 7.59
C ASN A 137 11.57 5.63 8.57
N VAL A 138 10.90 6.68 8.09
CA VAL A 138 10.09 7.56 8.92
C VAL A 138 8.92 6.80 9.54
N LEU A 139 8.18 6.03 8.73
CA LEU A 139 7.04 5.25 9.23
C LEU A 139 7.48 4.17 10.24
N ASP A 140 8.58 3.45 9.95
CA ASP A 140 9.13 2.43 10.84
C ASP A 140 9.65 3.03 12.16
N GLY A 141 10.26 4.22 12.08
CA GLY A 141 10.64 5.00 13.24
C GLY A 141 9.44 5.33 14.12
N HIS A 142 8.36 5.87 13.54
CA HIS A 142 7.14 6.18 14.30
C HIS A 142 6.47 4.94 14.90
N ARG A 143 6.40 3.85 14.15
CA ARG A 143 5.95 2.55 14.65
C ARG A 143 6.73 2.15 15.91
N SER A 144 8.05 2.19 15.85
CA SER A 144 8.94 1.84 16.96
C SER A 144 8.71 2.71 18.20
N HIS A 145 8.61 4.04 18.03
CA HIS A 145 8.33 4.96 19.15
C HIS A 145 6.97 4.72 19.83
N LYS A 146 6.00 4.17 19.09
CA LYS A 146 4.67 3.82 19.60
C LYS A 146 4.61 2.44 20.24
N GLY A 147 5.72 1.70 20.26
CA GLY A 147 5.76 0.36 20.83
C GLY A 147 5.03 -0.70 20.00
N VAL A 148 4.77 -0.43 18.72
CA VAL A 148 4.18 -1.42 17.81
C VAL A 148 5.21 -2.49 17.49
N GLU A 149 4.86 -3.74 17.76
CA GLU A 149 5.73 -4.88 17.55
C GLU A 149 5.84 -5.26 16.08
N ILE A 150 7.00 -5.80 15.68
CA ILE A 150 7.19 -6.36 14.35
C ILE A 150 7.98 -7.66 14.43
N VAL A 151 7.49 -8.67 13.71
CA VAL A 151 8.18 -9.95 13.54
C VAL A 151 8.55 -10.10 12.08
N LEU A 152 9.86 -10.14 11.81
CA LEU A 152 10.43 -10.32 10.48
C LEU A 152 10.61 -11.80 10.16
N ASN A 153 10.90 -12.11 8.89
CA ASN A 153 11.17 -13.46 8.39
C ASN A 153 10.06 -14.45 8.77
N SER A 154 8.81 -13.98 8.78
CA SER A 154 7.64 -14.68 9.26
C SER A 154 6.50 -14.49 8.28
N ARG A 155 6.19 -15.56 7.54
CA ARG A 155 5.19 -15.53 6.48
C ARG A 155 3.88 -16.13 6.98
N VAL A 156 2.81 -15.34 6.98
CA VAL A 156 1.48 -15.80 7.40
C VAL A 156 0.98 -16.89 6.47
N SER A 157 0.60 -18.03 7.03
CA SER A 157 0.14 -19.21 6.30
C SER A 157 -1.38 -19.33 6.24
N ALA A 158 -2.11 -18.78 7.21
CA ALA A 158 -3.57 -18.84 7.26
C ALA A 158 -4.17 -17.66 8.04
N LEU A 159 -5.42 -17.34 7.72
CA LEU A 159 -6.30 -16.54 8.57
C LEU A 159 -7.10 -17.48 9.47
N LEU A 160 -7.23 -17.14 10.75
CA LEU A 160 -8.06 -17.87 11.71
C LEU A 160 -9.46 -17.28 11.73
N THR A 161 -10.48 -18.12 11.81
CA THR A 161 -11.89 -17.71 11.89
C THR A 161 -12.60 -18.37 13.08
N ASP A 162 -13.56 -17.66 13.68
CA ASP A 162 -14.48 -18.26 14.63
C ASP A 162 -15.61 -19.06 13.95
N GLU A 163 -16.54 -19.60 14.75
CA GLU A 163 -17.67 -20.41 14.30
C GLU A 163 -18.64 -19.63 13.39
N ASP A 164 -18.69 -18.30 13.51
CA ASP A 164 -19.52 -17.41 12.69
C ASP A 164 -18.79 -16.96 11.40
N GLY A 165 -17.56 -17.43 11.19
CA GLY A 165 -16.73 -17.09 10.02
C GLY A 165 -16.03 -15.74 10.14
N ARG A 166 -16.04 -15.09 11.31
CA ARG A 166 -15.31 -13.84 11.52
C ARG A 166 -13.82 -14.14 11.71
N VAL A 167 -12.97 -13.43 10.96
CA VAL A 167 -11.52 -13.49 11.14
C VAL A 167 -11.13 -12.96 12.51
N ASN A 168 -10.38 -13.75 13.27
CA ASN A 168 -9.99 -13.46 14.66
C ASN A 168 -8.51 -13.74 14.95
N GLY A 169 -7.68 -13.93 13.93
CA GLY A 169 -6.26 -14.22 14.11
C GLY A 169 -5.56 -14.67 12.83
N ILE A 170 -4.31 -15.07 13.00
CA ILE A 170 -3.45 -15.59 11.93
C ILE A 170 -2.65 -16.81 12.39
N SER A 171 -2.14 -17.58 11.44
CA SER A 171 -1.12 -18.61 11.67
C SER A 171 0.18 -18.29 10.95
N ILE A 172 1.30 -18.63 11.57
CA ILE A 172 2.66 -18.54 11.01
C ILE A 172 3.29 -19.92 11.20
N GLY A 173 3.13 -20.80 10.21
CA GLY A 173 3.47 -22.22 10.40
C GLY A 173 2.55 -22.85 11.45
N ASP A 174 3.15 -23.40 12.51
CA ASP A 174 2.43 -24.02 13.63
C ASP A 174 2.05 -23.00 14.73
N ASP A 175 2.62 -21.80 14.70
CA ASP A 175 2.34 -20.74 15.66
C ASP A 175 1.06 -19.97 15.29
N GLN A 176 0.36 -19.46 16.29
CA GLN A 176 -0.89 -18.71 16.12
C GLN A 176 -0.87 -17.43 16.95
N ALA A 177 -1.53 -16.39 16.45
CA ALA A 177 -1.78 -15.16 17.18
C ALA A 177 -3.23 -14.72 16.97
N THR A 178 -3.92 -14.41 18.06
CA THR A 178 -5.32 -13.98 18.05
C THR A 178 -5.43 -12.46 18.04
N CYS A 179 -6.46 -11.92 17.38
CA CYS A 179 -6.67 -10.49 17.32
C CYS A 179 -8.11 -10.06 17.13
N GLY A 180 -8.36 -8.77 17.34
CA GLY A 180 -9.65 -8.14 17.04
C GLY A 180 -9.89 -7.98 15.54
N ALA A 181 -8.86 -7.64 14.78
CA ALA A 181 -8.93 -7.45 13.34
C ALA A 181 -7.59 -7.76 12.65
N VAL A 182 -7.66 -8.22 11.40
CA VAL A 182 -6.49 -8.40 10.54
C VAL A 182 -6.52 -7.38 9.41
N ILE A 183 -5.40 -6.69 9.17
CA ILE A 183 -5.20 -5.82 8.01
C ILE A 183 -4.22 -6.50 7.05
N MET A 184 -4.67 -6.83 5.85
CA MET A 184 -3.80 -7.36 4.80
C MET A 184 -3.16 -6.22 4.01
N ALA A 185 -1.84 -6.07 4.12
CA ALA A 185 -1.02 -5.08 3.43
C ALA A 185 0.16 -5.74 2.71
N THR A 186 -0.09 -6.89 2.09
CA THR A 186 0.92 -7.85 1.58
C THR A 186 1.57 -7.47 0.25
N GLY A 187 1.17 -6.35 -0.36
CA GLY A 187 1.60 -6.00 -1.71
C GLY A 187 0.96 -6.89 -2.79
N GLY A 188 1.61 -6.98 -3.94
CA GLY A 188 1.10 -7.68 -5.14
C GLY A 188 1.73 -9.06 -5.38
N PHE A 189 1.59 -9.53 -6.63
CA PHE A 189 2.07 -10.83 -7.11
C PHE A 189 3.05 -10.71 -8.28
N GLY A 190 3.65 -9.54 -8.51
CA GLY A 190 4.50 -9.27 -9.68
C GLY A 190 5.81 -10.08 -9.73
N ALA A 191 6.23 -10.68 -8.61
CA ALA A 191 7.37 -11.59 -8.55
C ALA A 191 6.98 -13.07 -8.74
N ASN A 192 5.70 -13.38 -8.99
CA ASN A 192 5.18 -14.74 -9.12
C ASN A 192 4.68 -15.02 -10.56
N PRO A 193 5.49 -15.68 -11.42
CA PRO A 193 5.11 -15.98 -12.79
C PRO A 193 3.81 -16.79 -12.92
N GLU A 194 3.56 -17.72 -12.00
CA GLU A 194 2.36 -18.57 -12.03
C GLU A 194 1.10 -17.75 -11.74
N MET A 195 1.14 -16.86 -10.74
CA MET A 195 0.02 -15.95 -10.46
C MET A 195 -0.15 -14.90 -11.56
N ILE A 196 0.93 -14.44 -12.19
CA ILE A 196 0.79 -13.55 -13.36
C ILE A 196 0.10 -14.29 -14.50
N ALA A 197 0.48 -15.54 -14.79
CA ALA A 197 -0.21 -16.35 -15.80
C ALA A 197 -1.70 -16.56 -15.49
N LYS A 198 -2.04 -16.75 -14.20
CA LYS A 198 -3.42 -16.97 -13.74
C LYS A 198 -4.27 -15.71 -13.72
N TYR A 199 -3.76 -14.59 -13.21
CA TYR A 199 -4.53 -13.38 -12.92
C TYR A 199 -4.28 -12.21 -13.89
N TYR A 200 -3.17 -12.23 -14.62
CA TYR A 200 -2.83 -11.22 -15.64
C TYR A 200 -2.29 -11.87 -16.94
N PRO A 201 -3.11 -12.71 -17.61
CA PRO A 201 -2.68 -13.49 -18.77
C PRO A 201 -2.18 -12.65 -19.96
N GLN A 202 -2.70 -11.44 -20.19
CA GLN A 202 -2.17 -10.58 -21.25
C GLN A 202 -0.72 -10.17 -21.00
N ALA A 203 -0.40 -9.76 -19.76
CA ALA A 203 0.97 -9.43 -19.40
C ALA A 203 1.90 -10.66 -19.42
N HIS A 204 1.36 -11.84 -19.10
CA HIS A 204 2.11 -13.09 -19.26
C HIS A 204 2.43 -13.39 -20.72
N ALA A 205 1.47 -13.21 -21.63
CA ALA A 205 1.64 -13.52 -23.05
C ALA A 205 2.69 -12.65 -23.75
N THR A 206 3.02 -11.49 -23.19
CA THR A 206 3.98 -10.53 -23.75
C THR A 206 5.37 -10.66 -23.13
N GLU A 207 5.79 -11.86 -22.71
CA GLU A 207 6.98 -12.13 -21.87
C GLU A 207 8.17 -11.17 -22.06
N ASP A 208 8.64 -10.99 -23.30
CA ASP A 208 9.79 -10.14 -23.68
C ASP A 208 9.60 -8.63 -23.39
N TRP A 209 8.36 -8.18 -23.24
CA TRP A 209 7.97 -6.78 -23.02
C TRP A 209 7.47 -6.53 -21.59
N ARG A 210 7.47 -7.56 -20.74
CA ARG A 210 7.08 -7.42 -19.33
C ARG A 210 8.31 -7.13 -18.49
N TRP A 211 8.28 -6.01 -17.76
CA TRP A 211 9.28 -5.68 -16.76
C TRP A 211 8.66 -5.62 -15.36
N TYR A 212 9.27 -6.29 -14.39
CA TYR A 212 8.86 -6.21 -12.99
C TYR A 212 9.89 -5.42 -12.19
N ILE A 213 9.44 -4.39 -11.49
CA ILE A 213 10.25 -3.56 -10.59
C ILE A 213 9.58 -3.59 -9.22
N GLY A 214 10.06 -4.47 -8.34
CA GLY A 214 9.53 -4.61 -7.00
C GLY A 214 10.30 -5.66 -6.20
N SER A 215 9.86 -5.91 -4.97
CA SER A 215 10.47 -6.94 -4.11
C SER A 215 10.19 -8.33 -4.64
N ASP A 216 11.17 -9.23 -4.50
CA ASP A 216 11.02 -10.67 -4.77
C ASP A 216 9.97 -11.31 -3.85
N GLY A 217 9.68 -10.71 -2.69
CA GLY A 217 8.65 -11.16 -1.76
C GLY A 217 7.20 -10.91 -2.21
N ALA A 218 6.98 -10.15 -3.29
CA ALA A 218 5.63 -9.85 -3.80
C ALA A 218 5.07 -11.03 -4.62
N GLN A 219 4.70 -12.08 -3.89
CA GLN A 219 4.31 -13.38 -4.44
C GLN A 219 2.79 -13.62 -4.46
N GLY A 220 1.99 -12.65 -3.99
CA GLY A 220 0.53 -12.71 -4.03
C GLY A 220 -0.17 -13.35 -2.83
N ASP A 221 0.48 -13.43 -1.67
CA ASP A 221 -0.06 -14.13 -0.49
C ASP A 221 -1.44 -13.64 -0.05
N GLY A 222 -1.68 -12.33 -0.11
CA GLY A 222 -2.98 -11.74 0.25
C GLY A 222 -4.15 -12.26 -0.59
N ILE A 223 -3.89 -12.65 -1.85
CA ILE A 223 -4.92 -13.25 -2.72
C ILE A 223 -5.32 -14.61 -2.16
N THR A 224 -4.34 -15.49 -1.93
CA THR A 224 -4.57 -16.84 -1.39
C THR A 224 -5.18 -16.79 0.02
N LEU A 225 -4.69 -15.89 0.87
CA LEU A 225 -5.24 -15.70 2.23
C LEU A 225 -6.70 -15.24 2.16
N GLY A 226 -7.02 -14.25 1.32
CA GLY A 226 -8.38 -13.77 1.13
C GLY A 226 -9.32 -14.85 0.58
N GLU A 227 -8.91 -15.56 -0.49
CA GLU A 227 -9.69 -16.66 -1.07
C GLU A 227 -10.01 -17.74 -0.02
N SER A 228 -9.08 -18.04 0.90
CA SER A 228 -9.27 -19.08 1.92
C SER A 228 -10.39 -18.79 2.93
N VAL A 229 -10.74 -17.52 3.11
CA VAL A 229 -11.88 -17.07 3.95
C VAL A 229 -13.07 -16.58 3.12
N GLY A 230 -13.11 -16.91 1.83
CA GLY A 230 -14.22 -16.58 0.95
C GLY A 230 -14.27 -15.12 0.48
N ALA A 231 -13.15 -14.39 0.55
CA ALA A 231 -13.08 -13.05 -0.01
C ALA A 231 -13.26 -13.09 -1.53
N ALA A 232 -14.03 -12.15 -2.07
CA ALA A 232 -14.12 -11.96 -3.51
C ALA A 232 -12.86 -11.25 -4.02
N LEU A 233 -12.42 -11.64 -5.22
CA LEU A 233 -11.37 -10.95 -5.96
C LEU A 233 -12.01 -10.08 -7.05
N ASP A 234 -11.55 -8.85 -7.16
CA ASP A 234 -11.91 -7.93 -8.23
C ASP A 234 -10.66 -7.48 -8.99
N GLY A 235 -10.84 -7.15 -10.28
CA GLY A 235 -9.76 -6.86 -11.20
C GLY A 235 -9.09 -8.14 -11.72
N HIS A 236 -9.44 -8.52 -12.95
CA HIS A 236 -8.75 -9.58 -13.70
C HIS A 236 -8.11 -8.98 -14.94
N ASP A 237 -6.89 -9.41 -15.26
CA ASP A 237 -6.17 -8.96 -16.45
C ASP A 237 -5.97 -7.43 -16.47
N ARG A 238 -5.68 -6.87 -15.29
CA ARG A 238 -5.49 -5.43 -15.07
C ARG A 238 -4.10 -5.15 -14.49
N GLY A 239 -3.48 -4.10 -14.99
CA GLY A 239 -2.26 -3.51 -14.42
C GLY A 239 -1.82 -2.29 -15.20
N LEU A 240 -0.70 -1.70 -14.80
CA LEU A 240 -0.13 -0.55 -15.52
C LEU A 240 0.38 -1.01 -16.89
N LEU A 241 -0.13 -0.37 -17.95
CA LEU A 241 0.38 -0.51 -19.31
C LEU A 241 1.09 0.79 -19.70
N LEU A 242 2.42 0.74 -19.79
CA LEU A 242 3.21 1.84 -20.32
C LEU A 242 3.30 1.66 -21.84
N VAL A 243 2.58 2.49 -22.58
CA VAL A 243 2.60 2.52 -24.06
C VAL A 243 3.86 3.21 -24.61
N THR A 244 4.72 3.71 -23.74
CA THR A 244 6.02 4.30 -24.06
C THR A 244 7.12 3.52 -23.33
N PRO A 245 8.09 2.93 -24.06
CA PRO A 245 9.23 2.23 -23.46
C PRO A 245 10.15 3.17 -22.67
#